data_AF-A0A969E493-F1
#
_entry.id   AF-A0A969E493-F1
#
_cell.length_a   1.000
_cell.length_b   1.000
_cell.length_c   1.000
_cell.angle_alpha   90.00
_cell.angle_beta   90.00
_cell.angle_gamma   90.00
#
_symmetry.space_group_name_H-M   'P 1'
#
loop_
_entity.id
_entity.type
_entity.pdbx_description
1 polymer ?
#
loop_
_entity_poly.entity_id
_entity_poly.type
_entity_poly.pdbx_seq_one_letter_code
_entity_poly.pdbx_strand_id
1 'polypeptide(L)'
;MNKIRLLLMLSFLVSCSFNQQKDITGKAITELLNRFPQFPHGKANPLSYYKHIKTVTLSNKDTELQLWGTPDSVEEQQEILIIATRHNGYYAIPLFSNKFTKYWNFEFETNHLSKDSFNTTFNQEMVTALKILKIDKNKKICYEILDEFLIGVTKSRLINDQDSVIFNSVRVIQSREPQVKEESDICFLRQKRNFEVIFKDINKHLYNAYFDEKKQRIYQVINKSSRQSNDCLLEFKVYRQGCVSYFENLSM
;
A
#
# COMPACT_ATOMS: atom_id res chain seq x y z
N MET A 1 34.13 31.02 -28.26
CA MET A 1 34.26 30.82 -26.78
C MET A 1 32.94 30.85 -25.99
N ASN A 2 31.80 31.31 -26.52
CA ASN A 2 30.57 31.42 -25.73
C ASN A 2 29.70 30.14 -25.62
N LYS A 3 29.85 29.17 -26.53
CA LYS A 3 29.03 27.93 -26.52
C LYS A 3 29.44 26.94 -25.42
N ILE A 4 30.72 26.87 -25.07
CA ILE A 4 31.25 25.95 -24.05
C ILE A 4 30.86 26.39 -22.63
N ARG A 5 30.83 27.71 -22.36
CA ARG A 5 30.36 28.26 -21.07
C ARG A 5 28.87 28.02 -20.84
N LEU A 6 28.06 28.05 -21.90
CA LEU A 6 26.62 27.75 -21.81
C LEU A 6 26.36 26.26 -21.52
N LEU A 7 27.16 25.37 -22.11
CA LEU A 7 27.07 23.92 -21.87
C LEU A 7 27.45 23.55 -20.43
N LEU A 8 28.49 24.19 -19.88
CA LEU A 8 28.93 24.00 -18.49
C LEU A 8 27.90 24.53 -17.47
N MET A 9 27.23 25.66 -17.77
CA MET A 9 26.13 26.17 -16.95
C MET A 9 24.90 25.25 -16.97
N LEU A 10 24.56 24.65 -18.12
CA LEU A 10 23.45 23.70 -18.21
C LEU A 10 23.72 22.41 -17.40
N SER A 11 24.96 21.92 -17.37
CA SER A 11 25.31 20.72 -16.60
C SER A 11 25.19 20.89 -15.08
N PHE A 12 25.39 22.10 -14.55
CA PHE A 12 25.25 22.35 -13.10
C PHE A 12 23.79 22.38 -12.62
N LEU A 13 22.84 22.79 -13.48
CA LEU A 13 21.43 22.85 -13.13
C LEU A 13 20.78 21.45 -13.05
N VAL A 14 21.24 20.50 -13.86
CA VAL A 14 20.68 19.13 -13.86
C VAL A 14 21.12 18.35 -12.61
N SER A 15 22.37 18.52 -12.15
CA SER A 15 22.89 17.85 -10.95
C SER A 15 22.22 18.29 -9.64
N CYS A 16 21.60 19.47 -9.58
CA CYS A 16 21.00 19.99 -8.34
C CYS A 16 19.65 19.33 -8.01
N SER A 17 18.86 18.97 -9.02
CA SER A 17 17.52 18.36 -8.83
C SER A 17 17.58 16.92 -8.32
N PHE A 18 18.56 16.14 -8.78
CA PHE A 18 18.70 14.72 -8.41
C PHE A 18 19.13 14.52 -6.95
N ASN A 19 19.95 15.41 -6.40
CA ASN A 19 20.37 15.34 -5.00
C ASN A 19 19.24 15.70 -4.02
N GLN A 20 18.37 16.66 -4.35
CA GLN A 20 17.22 17.01 -3.51
C GLN A 20 16.21 15.86 -3.39
N GLN A 21 15.92 15.16 -4.50
CA GLN A 21 14.99 14.03 -4.48
C GLN A 21 15.50 12.86 -3.62
N LYS A 22 16.79 12.52 -3.74
CA LYS A 22 17.43 11.47 -2.90
C LYS A 22 17.40 11.82 -1.41
N ASP A 23 17.60 13.09 -1.06
CA ASP A 23 17.55 13.56 0.33
C ASP A 23 16.14 13.44 0.93
N ILE A 24 15.10 13.79 0.16
CA ILE A 24 13.70 13.65 0.57
C ILE A 24 13.33 12.19 0.84
N THR A 25 13.62 11.29 -0.11
CA THR A 25 13.31 9.86 0.07
C THR A 25 14.06 9.27 1.27
N GLY A 26 15.34 9.60 1.43
CA GLY A 26 16.14 9.11 2.55
C GLY A 26 15.56 9.50 3.91
N LYS A 27 15.12 10.76 4.05
CA LYS A 27 14.45 11.24 5.27
C LYS A 27 13.11 10.55 5.48
N ALA A 28 12.29 10.42 4.43
CA ALA A 28 10.99 9.75 4.51
C ALA A 28 11.08 8.31 5.01
N ILE A 29 12.02 7.53 4.47
CA ILE A 29 12.24 6.15 4.92
C ILE A 29 12.79 6.14 6.35
N THR A 30 13.75 7.00 6.68
CA THR A 30 14.32 7.07 8.04
C THR A 30 13.24 7.38 9.09
N GLU A 31 12.38 8.36 8.82
CA GLU A 31 11.27 8.71 9.70
C GLU A 31 10.26 7.56 9.85
N LEU A 32 9.93 6.86 8.77
CA LEU A 32 9.07 5.67 8.84
C LEU A 32 9.71 4.59 9.72
N LEU A 33 10.99 4.30 9.53
CA LEU A 33 11.71 3.29 10.31
C LEU A 33 11.77 3.63 11.81
N ASN A 34 11.80 4.92 12.16
CA ASN A 34 11.69 5.35 13.56
C ASN A 34 10.29 5.14 14.14
N ARG A 35 9.23 5.32 13.32
CA ARG A 35 7.83 5.09 13.73
C ARG A 35 7.46 3.59 13.76
N PHE A 36 8.13 2.79 12.93
CA PHE A 36 7.87 1.37 12.73
C PHE A 36 9.17 0.55 12.83
N PRO A 37 9.74 0.39 14.05
CA PRO A 37 11.02 -0.31 14.27
C PRO A 37 11.00 -1.82 13.92
N GLN A 38 9.82 -2.39 13.66
CA GLN A 38 9.62 -3.74 13.17
C GLN A 38 9.97 -3.90 11.67
N PHE A 39 10.15 -2.81 10.93
CA PHE A 39 10.68 -2.90 9.57
C PHE A 39 12.12 -3.42 9.61
N PRO A 40 12.52 -4.27 8.65
CA PRO A 40 13.90 -4.71 8.58
C PRO A 40 14.86 -3.55 8.27
N HIS A 41 15.99 -3.51 8.96
CA HIS A 41 17.01 -2.47 8.80
C HIS A 41 18.29 -3.03 8.16
N GLY A 42 18.87 -2.28 7.22
CA GLY A 42 20.22 -2.52 6.74
C GLY A 42 21.29 -1.97 7.70
N LYS A 43 22.54 -2.44 7.58
CA LYS A 43 23.63 -2.16 8.52
C LYS A 43 24.14 -0.69 8.59
N ALA A 44 23.69 0.23 7.71
CA ALA A 44 24.22 1.61 7.72
C ALA A 44 23.33 2.71 7.08
N ASN A 45 22.64 2.45 5.97
CA ASN A 45 21.81 3.45 5.29
C ASN A 45 20.45 2.83 4.90
N PRO A 46 19.31 3.40 5.29
CA PRO A 46 18.00 2.92 4.86
C PRO A 46 17.87 2.79 3.33
N LEU A 47 18.43 3.74 2.57
CA LEU A 47 18.39 3.73 1.10
C LEU A 47 19.27 2.64 0.46
N SER A 48 20.23 2.06 1.20
CA SER A 48 21.00 0.94 0.67
C SER A 48 20.27 -0.40 0.81
N TYR A 49 19.28 -0.44 1.71
CA TYR A 49 18.47 -1.63 1.96
C TYR A 49 17.18 -1.61 1.14
N TYR A 50 16.43 -0.51 1.19
CA TYR A 50 15.20 -0.35 0.41
C TYR A 50 15.53 0.05 -1.02
N LYS A 51 15.07 -0.75 -1.98
CA LYS A 51 15.23 -0.49 -3.40
C LYS A 51 13.98 0.18 -3.95
N HIS A 52 14.19 1.16 -4.82
CA HIS A 52 13.12 1.77 -5.60
C HIS A 52 12.48 0.74 -6.52
N ILE A 53 11.15 0.65 -6.50
CA ILE A 53 10.37 -0.23 -7.38
C ILE A 53 9.73 0.60 -8.51
N LYS A 54 9.06 1.70 -8.15
CA LYS A 54 8.30 2.51 -9.12
C LYS A 54 8.05 3.92 -8.59
N THR A 55 7.95 4.88 -9.51
CA THR A 55 7.37 6.20 -9.24
C THR A 55 6.22 6.44 -10.20
N VAL A 56 5.16 7.08 -9.71
CA VAL A 56 4.05 7.61 -10.49
C VAL A 56 3.91 9.09 -10.15
N THR A 57 3.87 9.94 -11.16
CA THR A 57 3.58 11.37 -11.01
C THR A 57 2.14 11.63 -11.43
N LEU A 58 1.36 12.29 -10.57
CA LEU A 58 -0.05 12.58 -10.84
C LEU A 58 -0.22 13.64 -11.93
N SER A 59 -1.47 13.81 -12.39
CA SER A 59 -1.83 14.74 -13.47
C SER A 59 -1.46 16.20 -13.15
N ASN A 60 -1.49 16.57 -11.86
CA ASN A 60 -1.12 17.90 -11.38
C ASN A 60 0.39 18.17 -11.44
N LYS A 61 1.24 17.16 -11.67
CA LYS A 61 2.71 17.20 -11.66
C LYS A 61 3.36 17.68 -10.34
N ASP A 62 2.54 17.94 -9.32
CA ASP A 62 2.97 18.43 -8.02
C ASP A 62 2.92 17.33 -6.96
N THR A 63 2.39 16.14 -7.30
CA THR A 63 2.27 15.00 -6.40
C THR A 63 2.86 13.75 -7.05
N GLU A 64 3.66 13.02 -6.28
CA GLU A 64 4.31 11.78 -6.69
C GLU A 64 4.04 10.67 -5.67
N LEU A 65 3.80 9.47 -6.17
CA LEU A 65 3.75 8.24 -5.40
C LEU A 65 5.01 7.44 -5.74
N GLN A 66 5.77 7.03 -4.73
CA GLN A 66 6.93 6.17 -4.89
C GLN A 66 6.73 4.88 -4.11
N LEU A 67 7.00 3.75 -4.74
CA LEU A 67 7.03 2.45 -4.10
C LEU A 67 8.48 2.01 -3.91
N TRP A 68 8.82 1.66 -2.69
CA TRP A 68 10.11 1.14 -2.28
C TRP A 68 9.91 -0.22 -1.62
N GLY A 69 10.83 -1.16 -1.81
CA GLY A 69 10.71 -2.50 -1.23
C GLY A 69 12.03 -3.03 -0.71
N THR A 70 11.94 -3.98 0.20
CA THR A 70 13.09 -4.77 0.64
C THR A 70 13.66 -5.58 -0.53
N PRO A 71 14.94 -6.01 -0.46
CA PRO A 71 15.53 -6.85 -1.50
C PRO A 71 14.78 -8.18 -1.66
N ASP A 72 14.78 -8.74 -2.87
CA ASP A 72 14.11 -10.02 -3.17
C ASP A 72 14.64 -11.21 -2.37
N SER A 73 15.84 -11.10 -1.80
CA SER A 73 16.45 -12.09 -0.92
C SER A 73 15.82 -12.17 0.47
N VAL A 74 14.93 -11.25 0.82
CA VAL A 74 14.23 -11.22 2.11
C VAL A 74 12.96 -12.04 1.98
N GLU A 75 12.84 -13.10 2.79
CA GLU A 75 11.68 -14.00 2.79
C GLU A 75 10.37 -13.25 3.07
N GLU A 76 10.42 -12.28 3.97
CA GLU A 76 9.28 -11.46 4.35
C GLU A 76 9.40 -10.06 3.74
N GLN A 77 9.01 -9.94 2.46
CA GLN A 77 9.10 -8.69 1.72
C GLN A 77 8.22 -7.60 2.34
N GLN A 78 8.83 -6.44 2.64
CA GLN A 78 8.13 -5.26 3.11
C GLN A 78 8.22 -4.16 2.07
N GLU A 79 7.15 -3.39 1.91
CA GLU A 79 7.08 -2.29 0.96
C GLU A 79 6.77 -0.98 1.72
N ILE A 80 7.17 0.14 1.13
CA ILE A 80 6.93 1.49 1.64
C ILE A 80 6.34 2.30 0.50
N LEU A 81 5.17 2.88 0.73
CA LEU A 81 4.57 3.88 -0.13
C LEU A 81 4.97 5.27 0.36
N ILE A 82 5.64 6.05 -0.46
CA ILE A 82 5.93 7.45 -0.17
C ILE A 82 5.02 8.31 -1.04
N ILE A 83 4.23 9.17 -0.41
CA ILE A 83 3.47 10.22 -1.09
C ILE A 83 4.25 11.52 -0.88
N ALA A 84 4.72 12.12 -1.96
CA ALA A 84 5.45 13.38 -1.93
C ALA A 84 4.65 14.45 -2.67
N THR A 85 4.60 15.65 -2.11
CA THR A 85 4.03 16.82 -2.75
C THR A 85 5.10 17.91 -2.82
N ARG A 86 5.12 18.67 -3.91
CA ARG A 86 6.12 19.73 -4.12
C ARG A 86 6.12 20.80 -3.02
N HIS A 87 4.96 21.02 -2.38
CA HIS A 87 4.76 22.13 -1.45
C HIS A 87 4.46 21.70 -0.01
N ASN A 88 3.90 20.52 0.23
CA ASN A 88 3.49 20.08 1.57
C ASN A 88 4.39 18.95 2.12
N GLY A 89 5.54 18.72 1.50
CA GLY A 89 6.51 17.70 1.94
C GLY A 89 6.09 16.29 1.54
N TYR A 90 6.45 15.31 2.36
CA TYR A 90 6.24 13.88 2.09
C TYR A 90 5.61 13.18 3.29
N TYR A 91 5.04 12.02 3.03
CA TYR A 91 4.65 11.08 4.06
C TYR A 91 4.90 9.65 3.57
N ALA A 92 5.55 8.84 4.40
CA ALA A 92 5.82 7.44 4.12
C ALA A 92 4.86 6.55 4.91
N ILE A 93 4.22 5.63 4.20
CA ILE A 93 3.19 4.70 4.69
C ILE A 93 3.74 3.28 4.56
N PRO A 94 3.72 2.50 5.65
CA PRO A 94 4.21 1.14 5.58
C PRO A 94 3.20 0.21 4.91
N LEU A 95 3.66 -0.54 3.90
CA LEU A 95 2.89 -1.59 3.25
C LEU A 95 3.43 -2.94 3.74
N PHE A 96 3.05 -3.29 4.96
CA PHE A 96 3.49 -4.51 5.61
C PHE A 96 3.05 -5.81 4.89
N SER A 97 3.72 -6.93 5.16
CA SER A 97 3.21 -8.28 4.83
C SER A 97 1.90 -8.58 5.57
N ASN A 98 1.21 -9.67 5.19
CA ASN A 98 -0.04 -10.09 5.85
C ASN A 98 0.16 -10.60 7.29
N LYS A 99 1.40 -10.86 7.74
CA LYS A 99 1.67 -11.27 9.13
C LYS A 99 1.35 -10.18 10.13
N PHE A 100 1.40 -8.91 9.73
CA PHE A 100 1.11 -7.76 10.59
C PHE A 100 -0.40 -7.49 10.66
N THR A 101 -1.16 -8.50 11.11
CA THR A 101 -2.63 -8.51 11.08
C THR A 101 -3.26 -7.34 11.85
N LYS A 102 -2.65 -6.91 12.96
CA LYS A 102 -3.13 -5.78 13.76
C LYS A 102 -2.99 -4.45 13.03
N TYR A 103 -1.92 -4.26 12.27
CA TYR A 103 -1.72 -3.05 11.47
C TYR A 103 -2.74 -2.99 10.33
N TRP A 104 -2.92 -4.11 9.61
CA TRP A 104 -3.91 -4.18 8.54
C TRP A 104 -5.34 -4.08 9.05
N ASN A 105 -5.57 -4.53 10.29
CA ASN A 105 -6.89 -4.63 10.91
C ASN A 105 -7.88 -5.34 9.99
N PHE A 106 -7.49 -6.56 9.56
CA PHE A 106 -8.28 -7.32 8.59
C PHE A 106 -9.69 -7.60 9.10
N GLU A 107 -10.67 -7.33 8.25
CA GLU A 107 -12.08 -7.62 8.53
C GLU A 107 -12.29 -9.12 8.75
N PHE A 108 -13.13 -9.45 9.73
CA PHE A 108 -13.48 -10.83 10.13
C PHE A 108 -12.31 -11.71 10.60
N GLU A 109 -11.12 -11.14 10.83
CA GLU A 109 -9.98 -11.86 11.40
C GLU A 109 -9.99 -11.72 12.93
N THR A 110 -10.30 -12.81 13.63
CA THR A 110 -10.42 -12.80 15.10
C THR A 110 -9.10 -13.14 15.81
N ASN A 111 -8.18 -13.80 15.12
CA ASN A 111 -6.91 -14.26 15.69
C ASN A 111 -5.77 -13.37 15.22
N HIS A 112 -5.42 -12.37 16.02
CA HIS A 112 -4.25 -11.55 15.75
C HIS A 112 -2.98 -12.29 16.21
N LEU A 113 -2.32 -12.97 15.27
CA LEU A 113 -1.12 -13.76 15.57
C LEU A 113 0.13 -12.90 15.85
N SER A 114 0.14 -11.61 15.49
CA SER A 114 1.32 -10.76 15.73
C SER A 114 1.43 -10.36 17.20
N LYS A 115 2.60 -10.64 17.80
CA LYS A 115 2.98 -10.11 19.11
C LYS A 115 3.24 -8.60 19.05
N ASP A 116 3.51 -8.07 17.86
CA ASP A 116 3.78 -6.65 17.67
C ASP A 116 2.60 -5.79 18.10
N SER A 117 2.90 -4.80 18.93
CA SER A 117 1.96 -3.75 19.31
C SER A 117 2.01 -2.64 18.26
N PHE A 118 0.91 -2.45 17.55
CA PHE A 118 0.72 -1.28 16.70
C PHE A 118 -0.20 -0.29 17.41
N ASN A 119 0.18 0.98 17.39
CA ASN A 119 -0.66 2.09 17.87
C ASN A 119 -1.47 2.74 16.73
N THR A 120 -1.34 2.22 15.51
CA THR A 120 -1.96 2.73 14.29
C THR A 120 -2.34 1.57 13.37
N THR A 121 -3.20 1.85 12.39
CA THR A 121 -3.61 0.91 11.35
C THR A 121 -3.32 1.47 9.97
N PHE A 122 -3.35 0.63 8.93
CA PHE A 122 -3.22 1.08 7.55
C PHE A 122 -4.18 2.22 7.18
N ASN A 123 -5.45 2.07 7.55
CA ASN A 123 -6.47 3.10 7.33
C ASN A 123 -6.08 4.43 8.00
N GLN A 124 -5.63 4.38 9.25
CA GLN A 124 -5.21 5.57 10.00
C GLN A 124 -3.98 6.23 9.37
N GLU A 125 -2.99 5.45 8.92
CA GLU A 125 -1.80 5.98 8.23
C GLU A 125 -2.17 6.64 6.89
N MET A 126 -3.02 6.02 6.08
CA MET A 126 -3.50 6.60 4.81
C MET A 126 -4.25 7.91 5.06
N VAL A 127 -5.19 7.93 6.01
CA VAL A 127 -5.95 9.15 6.34
C VAL A 127 -5.03 10.24 6.90
N THR A 128 -4.05 9.86 7.72
CA THR A 128 -3.07 10.80 8.29
C THR A 128 -2.18 11.41 7.21
N ALA A 129 -1.71 10.61 6.26
CA ALA A 129 -0.93 11.08 5.12
C ALA A 129 -1.68 12.14 4.31
N LEU A 130 -2.95 11.86 3.97
CA LEU A 130 -3.78 12.80 3.20
C LEU A 130 -3.98 14.12 3.95
N LYS A 131 -4.14 14.10 5.28
CA LYS A 131 -4.27 15.30 6.11
C LYS A 131 -2.97 16.10 6.22
N ILE A 132 -1.86 15.43 6.52
CA ILE A 132 -0.55 16.10 6.67
C ILE A 132 -0.13 16.78 5.38
N LEU A 133 -0.37 16.12 4.25
CA LEU A 133 -0.07 16.65 2.92
C LEU A 133 -1.13 17.65 2.40
N LYS A 134 -2.16 17.96 3.21
CA LYS A 134 -3.28 18.86 2.90
C LYS A 134 -4.06 18.48 1.64
N ILE A 135 -4.14 17.18 1.36
CA ILE A 135 -4.85 16.60 0.21
C ILE A 135 -6.30 16.29 0.59
N ASP A 136 -6.59 16.12 1.88
CA ASP A 136 -7.93 15.90 2.42
C ASP A 136 -8.93 17.02 2.08
N LYS A 137 -8.46 18.19 1.63
CA LYS A 137 -9.28 19.33 1.18
C LYS A 137 -9.45 19.42 -0.34
N ASN A 138 -8.89 18.46 -1.08
CA ASN A 138 -8.97 18.37 -2.53
C ASN A 138 -9.39 16.97 -2.97
N LYS A 139 -10.71 16.77 -3.04
CA LYS A 139 -11.34 15.51 -3.45
C LYS A 139 -10.80 14.94 -4.77
N LYS A 140 -10.54 15.79 -5.77
CA LYS A 140 -10.01 15.33 -7.07
C LYS A 140 -8.62 14.72 -6.93
N ILE A 141 -7.67 15.45 -6.34
CA ILE A 141 -6.30 14.96 -6.13
C ILE A 141 -6.31 13.71 -5.24
N CYS A 142 -7.16 13.71 -4.21
CA CYS A 142 -7.31 12.57 -3.33
C CYS A 142 -7.69 11.29 -4.10
N TYR A 143 -8.69 11.34 -4.98
CA TYR A 143 -9.06 10.18 -5.80
C TYR A 143 -7.97 9.79 -6.80
N GLU A 144 -7.26 10.76 -7.40
CA GLU A 144 -6.12 10.43 -8.27
C GLU A 144 -5.02 9.67 -7.50
N ILE A 145 -4.74 10.04 -6.24
CA ILE A 145 -3.82 9.28 -5.38
C ILE A 145 -4.33 7.87 -5.11
N LEU A 146 -5.63 7.73 -4.82
CA LEU A 146 -6.21 6.41 -4.55
C LEU A 146 -6.14 5.50 -5.76
N ASP A 147 -6.53 6.01 -6.93
CA ASP A 147 -6.52 5.24 -8.18
C ASP A 147 -5.09 4.85 -8.55
N GLU A 148 -4.13 5.78 -8.47
CA GLU A 148 -2.74 5.45 -8.76
C GLU A 148 -2.10 4.56 -7.70
N PHE A 149 -2.50 4.68 -6.43
CA PHE A 149 -2.06 3.75 -5.39
C PHE A 149 -2.58 2.33 -5.66
N LEU A 150 -3.90 2.18 -5.83
CA LEU A 150 -4.55 0.88 -5.92
C LEU A 150 -4.31 0.21 -7.28
N ILE A 151 -4.42 0.96 -8.38
CA ILE A 151 -4.29 0.41 -9.73
C ILE A 151 -2.84 0.54 -10.22
N GLY A 152 -2.23 1.71 -10.01
CA GLY A 152 -0.90 2.01 -10.55
C GLY A 152 0.25 1.36 -9.77
N VAL A 153 0.20 1.43 -8.43
CA VAL A 153 1.28 1.02 -7.53
C VAL A 153 1.10 -0.44 -7.10
N THR A 154 -0.02 -0.79 -6.47
CA THR A 154 -0.26 -2.17 -6.01
C THR A 154 -0.70 -3.10 -7.13
N LYS A 155 -1.04 -2.56 -8.32
CA LYS A 155 -1.58 -3.33 -9.46
C LYS A 155 -2.83 -4.12 -9.09
N SER A 156 -3.61 -3.60 -8.15
CA SER A 156 -4.88 -4.19 -7.78
C SER A 156 -5.86 -4.03 -8.93
N ARG A 157 -6.67 -5.05 -9.16
CA ARG A 157 -7.77 -4.95 -10.10
C ARG A 157 -9.07 -4.61 -9.38
N LEU A 158 -9.94 -3.88 -10.05
CA LEU A 158 -11.27 -3.61 -9.55
C LEU A 158 -12.08 -4.90 -9.48
N ILE A 159 -12.79 -5.09 -8.37
CA ILE A 159 -13.73 -6.20 -8.18
C ILE A 159 -15.09 -5.78 -8.75
N ASN A 160 -15.68 -6.65 -9.55
CA ASN A 160 -17.02 -6.49 -10.12
C ASN A 160 -17.92 -7.69 -9.81
N ASP A 161 -19.16 -7.67 -10.29
CA ASP A 161 -20.16 -8.64 -9.90
C ASP A 161 -19.89 -10.06 -10.43
N GLN A 162 -19.04 -10.18 -11.46
CA GLN A 162 -18.63 -11.46 -12.06
C GLN A 162 -17.48 -12.12 -11.28
N ASP A 163 -16.88 -11.42 -10.33
CA ASP A 163 -15.71 -11.86 -9.57
C ASP A 163 -16.03 -12.81 -8.40
N SER A 164 -17.25 -13.38 -8.35
CA SER A 164 -17.66 -14.35 -7.31
C SER A 164 -16.68 -15.52 -7.14
N VAL A 165 -15.99 -15.92 -8.21
CA VAL A 165 -15.00 -17.00 -8.21
C VAL A 165 -13.79 -16.67 -7.31
N ILE A 166 -13.40 -15.41 -7.16
CA ILE A 166 -12.24 -15.01 -6.33
C ILE A 166 -12.47 -15.25 -4.85
N PHE A 167 -13.74 -15.32 -4.48
CA PHE A 167 -14.13 -15.55 -3.11
C PHE A 167 -14.59 -16.98 -2.84
N ASN A 168 -15.21 -17.62 -3.83
CA ASN A 168 -15.80 -18.94 -3.67
C ASN A 168 -14.87 -20.09 -4.08
N SER A 169 -13.70 -19.80 -4.66
CA SER A 169 -12.68 -20.82 -4.92
C SER A 169 -11.57 -20.78 -3.88
N VAL A 170 -11.34 -21.91 -3.20
CA VAL A 170 -10.10 -22.12 -2.43
C VAL A 170 -8.96 -22.22 -3.44
N ARG A 171 -8.43 -21.07 -3.84
CA ARG A 171 -7.23 -21.03 -4.66
C ARG A 171 -6.06 -21.30 -3.73
N VAL A 172 -5.40 -22.44 -3.93
CA VAL A 172 -4.06 -22.67 -3.40
C VAL A 172 -3.13 -21.74 -4.19
N ILE A 173 -3.00 -20.52 -3.72
CA ILE A 173 -2.13 -19.53 -4.35
C ILE A 173 -0.76 -19.73 -3.74
N GLN A 174 0.21 -20.07 -4.59
CA GLN A 174 1.63 -20.03 -4.24
C GLN A 174 2.02 -18.56 -4.03
N SER A 175 1.63 -18.01 -2.89
CA SER A 175 2.06 -16.69 -2.47
C SER A 175 3.49 -16.80 -1.95
N ARG A 176 4.37 -15.94 -2.46
CA ARG A 176 5.72 -15.76 -1.88
C ARG A 176 5.67 -14.99 -0.57
N GLU A 177 4.53 -14.38 -0.23
CA GLU A 177 4.35 -13.66 1.02
C GLU A 177 4.08 -14.64 2.16
N PRO A 178 4.77 -14.48 3.30
CA PRO A 178 4.45 -15.25 4.49
C PRO A 178 2.98 -15.10 4.86
N GLN A 179 2.27 -16.22 4.91
CA GLN A 179 0.83 -16.23 5.21
C GLN A 179 0.58 -16.49 6.70
N VAL A 180 -0.51 -15.93 7.20
CA VAL A 180 -1.02 -16.21 8.55
C VAL A 180 -1.51 -17.66 8.58
N LYS A 181 -1.02 -18.44 9.54
CA LYS A 181 -1.44 -19.83 9.74
C LYS A 181 -2.90 -19.85 10.19
N GLU A 182 -3.75 -20.53 9.43
CA GLU A 182 -5.19 -20.60 9.66
C GLU A 182 -5.68 -21.96 9.17
N GLU A 183 -6.63 -22.57 9.88
CA GLU A 183 -7.28 -23.81 9.43
C GLU A 183 -8.08 -23.56 8.14
N SER A 184 -8.15 -24.57 7.26
CA SER A 184 -8.80 -24.45 5.94
C SER A 184 -10.24 -23.97 6.04
N ASP A 185 -11.00 -24.54 6.98
CA ASP A 185 -12.43 -24.27 7.13
C ASP A 185 -12.68 -22.86 7.64
N ILE A 186 -11.86 -22.39 8.59
CA ILE A 186 -11.90 -21.02 9.09
C ILE A 186 -11.56 -20.04 7.96
N CYS A 187 -10.53 -20.35 7.17
CA CYS A 187 -10.16 -19.53 6.03
C CYS A 187 -11.29 -19.41 5.00
N PHE A 188 -11.92 -20.53 4.65
CA PHE A 188 -13.04 -20.56 3.70
C PHE A 188 -14.23 -19.75 4.21
N LEU A 189 -14.60 -19.91 5.50
CA LEU A 189 -15.68 -19.14 6.11
C LEU A 189 -15.39 -17.64 6.09
N ARG A 190 -14.14 -17.23 6.35
CA ARG A 190 -13.71 -15.83 6.29
C ARG A 190 -13.78 -15.29 4.86
N GLN A 191 -13.25 -16.00 3.87
CA GLN A 191 -13.34 -15.61 2.46
C GLN A 191 -14.79 -15.44 1.99
N LYS A 192 -15.68 -16.36 2.39
CA LYS A 192 -17.11 -16.27 2.11
C LYS A 192 -17.74 -15.03 2.75
N ARG A 193 -17.43 -14.74 4.02
CA ARG A 193 -17.91 -13.51 4.69
C ARG A 193 -17.39 -12.24 4.04
N ASN A 194 -16.11 -12.20 3.64
CA ASN A 194 -15.55 -11.08 2.89
C ASN A 194 -16.41 -10.80 1.64
N PHE A 195 -16.71 -11.84 0.86
CA PHE A 195 -17.53 -11.71 -0.35
C PHE A 195 -18.91 -11.16 -0.08
N GLU A 196 -19.64 -11.76 0.86
CA GLU A 196 -21.01 -11.38 1.15
C GLU A 196 -21.11 -9.89 1.51
N VAL A 197 -20.14 -9.37 2.27
CA VAL A 197 -20.09 -7.95 2.64
C VAL A 197 -19.64 -7.07 1.48
N ILE A 198 -18.54 -7.41 0.80
CA ILE A 198 -18.03 -6.63 -0.33
C ILE A 198 -19.06 -6.54 -1.46
N PHE A 199 -19.65 -7.67 -1.85
CA PHE A 199 -20.63 -7.74 -2.93
C PHE A 199 -21.91 -6.96 -2.60
N LYS A 200 -22.37 -7.00 -1.34
CA LYS A 200 -23.51 -6.21 -0.89
C LYS A 200 -23.24 -4.69 -1.00
N ASP A 201 -22.00 -4.28 -0.81
CA ASP A 201 -21.61 -2.87 -0.83
C ASP A 201 -21.31 -2.37 -2.25
N ILE A 202 -20.63 -3.16 -3.10
CA ILE A 202 -20.36 -2.82 -4.50
C ILE A 202 -21.66 -2.59 -5.29
N ASN A 203 -22.69 -3.41 -5.04
CA ASN A 203 -24.00 -3.24 -5.69
C ASN A 203 -24.72 -1.94 -5.27
N LYS A 204 -24.31 -1.33 -4.15
CA LYS A 204 -24.90 -0.09 -3.61
C LYS A 204 -24.06 1.15 -3.89
N HIS A 205 -22.76 0.97 -4.03
CA HIS A 205 -21.78 2.02 -4.16
C HIS A 205 -20.85 1.67 -5.31
N LEU A 206 -20.83 2.54 -6.33
CA LEU A 206 -19.91 2.49 -7.49
C LEU A 206 -18.63 1.73 -7.16
N TYR A 207 -18.42 0.59 -7.83
CA TYR A 207 -17.31 -0.36 -7.67
C TYR A 207 -16.13 0.22 -6.87
N ASN A 208 -16.03 -0.18 -5.59
CA ASN A 208 -15.11 0.44 -4.64
C ASN A 208 -14.14 -0.53 -3.96
N ALA A 209 -14.07 -1.77 -4.45
CA ALA A 209 -13.18 -2.79 -3.91
C ALA A 209 -12.13 -3.20 -4.95
N TYR A 210 -10.90 -3.39 -4.49
CA TYR A 210 -9.72 -3.61 -5.32
C TYR A 210 -8.94 -4.81 -4.80
N PHE A 211 -8.71 -5.81 -5.65
CA PHE A 211 -7.99 -7.02 -5.30
C PHE A 211 -6.53 -6.96 -5.73
N ASP A 212 -5.64 -6.97 -4.74
CA ASP A 212 -4.21 -7.19 -4.90
C ASP A 212 -3.93 -8.71 -4.86
N GLU A 213 -3.78 -9.28 -6.06
CA GLU A 213 -3.50 -10.71 -6.24
C GLU A 213 -2.12 -11.11 -5.72
N LYS A 214 -1.12 -10.23 -5.77
CA LYS A 214 0.23 -10.57 -5.31
C LYS A 214 0.23 -10.76 -3.79
N LYS A 215 -0.44 -9.85 -3.08
CA LYS A 215 -0.49 -9.84 -1.61
C LYS A 215 -1.69 -10.59 -1.06
N GLN A 216 -2.61 -11.05 -1.90
CA GLN A 216 -3.85 -11.70 -1.49
C GLN A 216 -4.64 -10.83 -0.51
N ARG A 217 -4.82 -9.56 -0.87
CA ARG A 217 -5.56 -8.57 -0.08
C ARG A 217 -6.59 -7.86 -0.94
N ILE A 218 -7.72 -7.56 -0.33
CA ILE A 218 -8.73 -6.69 -0.94
C ILE A 218 -8.79 -5.39 -0.15
N TYR A 219 -8.71 -4.28 -0.86
CA TYR A 219 -8.90 -2.94 -0.32
C TYR A 219 -10.29 -2.45 -0.73
N GLN A 220 -11.16 -2.17 0.23
CA GLN A 220 -12.43 -1.51 -0.04
C GLN A 220 -12.37 -0.06 0.45
N VAL A 221 -12.63 0.87 -0.47
CA VAL A 221 -12.57 2.31 -0.21
C VAL A 221 -13.98 2.84 -0.01
N ILE A 222 -14.29 3.31 1.20
CA ILE A 222 -15.59 3.89 1.52
C ILE A 222 -15.44 5.40 1.57
N ASN A 223 -16.16 6.08 0.68
CA ASN A 223 -16.25 7.53 0.69
C ASN A 223 -17.28 7.99 1.74
N LYS A 224 -16.83 8.72 2.75
CA LYS A 224 -17.65 9.33 3.80
C LYS A 224 -17.93 10.82 3.56
N SER A 225 -17.36 11.41 2.50
CA SER A 225 -17.60 12.81 2.17
C SER A 225 -19.05 13.05 1.76
N SER A 226 -19.60 14.18 2.20
CA SER A 226 -20.84 14.71 1.62
C SER A 226 -20.67 14.98 0.12
N ARG A 227 -21.73 14.79 -0.67
CA ARG A 227 -21.72 15.07 -2.11
C ARG A 227 -21.35 16.52 -2.43
N GLN A 228 -21.69 17.45 -1.53
CA GLN A 228 -21.44 18.89 -1.69
C GLN A 228 -20.09 19.35 -1.14
N SER A 229 -19.36 18.50 -0.42
CA SER A 229 -18.05 18.87 0.14
C SER A 229 -16.93 18.55 -0.84
N ASN A 230 -15.94 19.45 -0.89
CA ASN A 230 -14.65 19.20 -1.54
C ASN A 230 -13.67 18.42 -0.66
N ASP A 231 -14.06 18.10 0.58
CA ASP A 231 -13.27 17.26 1.46
C ASP A 231 -13.20 15.83 0.93
N CYS A 232 -12.07 15.19 1.17
CA CYS A 232 -11.84 13.77 0.97
C CYS A 232 -11.81 13.06 2.32
N LEU A 233 -12.93 12.46 2.71
CA LEU A 233 -13.08 11.67 3.91
C LEU A 233 -13.24 10.21 3.48
N LEU A 234 -12.19 9.43 3.68
CA LEU A 234 -12.11 8.05 3.24
C LEU A 234 -11.95 7.12 4.43
N GLU A 235 -12.49 5.92 4.28
CA GLU A 235 -12.24 4.79 5.16
C GLU A 235 -11.80 3.62 4.29
N PHE A 236 -10.66 3.02 4.62
CA PHE A 236 -10.21 1.76 4.06
C PHE A 236 -10.63 0.61 4.96
N LYS A 237 -11.37 -0.33 4.39
CA LYS A 237 -11.49 -1.68 4.94
C LYS A 237 -10.57 -2.60 4.19
N VAL A 238 -9.87 -3.47 4.91
CA VAL A 238 -8.91 -4.39 4.32
C VAL A 238 -9.34 -5.82 4.65
N TYR A 239 -9.35 -6.67 3.62
CA TYR A 239 -9.72 -8.07 3.75
C TYR A 239 -8.54 -8.93 3.30
N ARG A 240 -8.18 -9.94 4.09
CA ARG A 240 -7.23 -10.95 3.65
C ARG A 240 -7.95 -11.97 2.77
N GLN A 241 -7.36 -12.38 1.66
CA GLN A 241 -7.92 -13.39 0.75
C GLN A 241 -7.03 -14.65 0.65
N GLY A 242 -5.84 -14.65 1.23
CA GLY A 242 -4.96 -15.83 1.23
C GLY A 242 -5.39 -16.89 2.25
N CYS A 243 -5.27 -18.17 1.86
CA CYS A 243 -5.34 -19.33 2.75
C CYS A 243 -4.00 -20.07 2.75
N VAL A 244 -3.63 -20.66 3.88
CA VAL A 244 -2.55 -21.67 3.94
C VAL A 244 -3.21 -23.03 3.96
N SER A 245 -3.18 -23.75 2.85
CA SER A 245 -3.50 -25.17 2.87
C SER A 245 -2.24 -25.92 3.29
N TYR A 246 -2.25 -26.52 4.48
CA TYR A 246 -1.30 -27.60 4.77
C TYR A 246 -1.70 -28.77 3.88
N PHE A 247 -0.98 -28.98 2.78
CA PHE A 247 -0.73 -30.36 2.42
C PHE A 247 0.24 -30.85 3.49
N GLU A 248 -0.28 -31.49 4.54
CA GLU A 248 0.56 -32.39 5.30
C GLU A 248 1.26 -33.26 4.25
N ASN A 249 2.59 -33.32 4.33
CA ASN A 249 3.34 -34.25 3.52
C ASN A 249 2.71 -35.62 3.73
N LEU A 250 1.93 -36.08 2.75
CA LEU A 250 1.74 -37.49 2.49
C LEU A 250 3.12 -37.96 2.01
N SER A 251 4.02 -38.10 2.96
CA SER A 251 5.22 -38.90 2.82
C SER A 251 4.74 -40.32 2.59
N MET A 252 4.64 -40.68 1.31
CA MET A 252 4.90 -42.04 0.87
C MET A 252 6.41 -42.24 0.81
#